data_AF-A0A3L7A291-F1
#
_entry.id   AF-A0A3L7A291-F1
#
_cell.length_a   1.000
_cell.length_b   1.000
_cell.length_c   1.000
_cell.angle_alpha   90.00
_cell.angle_beta   90.00
_cell.angle_gamma   90.00
#
_symmetry.space_group_name_H-M   'P 1'
#
loop_
_entity.id
_entity.type
_entity.pdbx_description
1 polymer ?
#
loop_
_entity_poly.entity_id
_entity_poly.type
_entity_poly.pdbx_seq_one_letter_code
_entity_poly.pdbx_strand_id
1 'polypeptide(L)'
;MHDTTRRLRRLGLSAASLALAALLAAPATALADNAMRFDGTWSVRTSAETGSCGKNYDFKLNVKGGKVTYAGYWPVNAAGGISKVGIVKMTLSHNGGKVVATGLAEGDQASGDWSSPEPNCSGSWFAKRA
;
A
#
# COMPACT_ATOMS: atom_id res chain seq x y z
N MET A 1 42.01 -60.47 -53.70
CA MET A 1 40.68 -60.28 -54.31
C MET A 1 39.62 -60.42 -53.23
N HIS A 2 38.99 -59.31 -52.86
CA HIS A 2 37.59 -59.27 -52.41
C HIS A 2 37.08 -57.86 -52.69
N ASP A 3 35.84 -57.85 -53.12
CA ASP A 3 35.15 -56.85 -53.92
C ASP A 3 34.13 -56.09 -53.04
N THR A 4 33.58 -55.04 -53.64
CA THR A 4 32.20 -54.56 -53.49
C THR A 4 31.81 -53.72 -52.26
N THR A 5 31.81 -52.42 -52.51
CA THR A 5 30.61 -51.56 -52.44
C THR A 5 29.59 -51.82 -51.32
N ARG A 6 29.47 -50.88 -50.36
CA ARG A 6 28.21 -50.65 -49.64
C ARG A 6 27.69 -49.25 -49.93
N ARG A 7 26.70 -49.19 -50.82
CA ARG A 7 25.68 -48.13 -50.79
C ARG A 7 24.61 -48.51 -49.76
N LEU A 8 23.81 -47.49 -49.42
CA LEU A 8 22.50 -47.50 -48.76
C LEU A 8 22.62 -47.32 -47.24
N ARG A 9 21.86 -46.44 -46.58
CA ARG A 9 20.71 -45.61 -46.97
C ARG A 9 20.57 -44.52 -45.89
N ARG A 10 20.22 -43.31 -46.29
CA ARG A 10 19.77 -42.22 -45.41
C ARG A 10 18.49 -42.66 -44.68
N LEU A 11 18.30 -42.23 -43.42
CA LEU A 11 17.04 -41.76 -42.83
C LEU A 11 17.20 -41.57 -41.32
N GLY A 12 16.75 -40.44 -40.79
CA GLY A 12 16.65 -40.21 -39.35
C GLY A 12 16.88 -38.76 -38.96
N LEU A 13 15.91 -37.89 -39.28
CA LEU A 13 15.81 -36.53 -38.76
C LEU A 13 15.87 -36.54 -37.23
N SER A 14 16.59 -35.60 -36.63
CA SER A 14 16.12 -34.83 -35.47
C SER A 14 17.06 -33.65 -35.22
N ALA A 15 16.68 -32.51 -35.80
CA ALA A 15 17.20 -31.22 -35.40
C ALA A 15 16.68 -30.89 -34.00
N ALA A 16 17.59 -30.62 -33.07
CA ALA A 16 17.25 -30.00 -31.79
C ALA A 16 18.10 -28.74 -31.66
N SER A 17 17.67 -27.68 -32.33
CA SER A 17 18.24 -26.34 -32.20
C SER A 17 17.84 -25.77 -30.84
N LEU A 18 18.75 -25.71 -29.88
CA LEU A 18 18.53 -24.99 -28.62
C LEU A 18 18.53 -23.47 -28.91
N ALA A 19 17.33 -22.88 -29.00
CA ALA A 19 17.18 -21.43 -29.04
C ALA A 19 17.35 -20.85 -27.64
N LEU A 20 18.44 -20.11 -27.43
CA LEU A 20 18.72 -19.39 -26.19
C LEU A 20 18.02 -18.02 -26.25
N ALA A 21 16.83 -17.91 -25.66
CA ALA A 21 16.11 -16.65 -25.55
C ALA A 21 16.72 -15.80 -24.42
N ALA A 22 17.52 -14.80 -24.79
CA ALA A 22 17.98 -13.76 -23.88
C ALA A 22 16.81 -12.80 -23.59
N LEU A 23 16.18 -12.93 -22.42
CA LEU A 23 15.24 -11.94 -21.90
C LEU A 23 16.03 -10.68 -21.51
N LEU A 24 15.89 -9.61 -22.31
CA LEU A 24 16.28 -8.26 -21.92
C LEU A 24 15.37 -7.80 -20.78
N ALA A 25 15.85 -7.91 -19.54
CA ALA A 25 15.24 -7.23 -18.41
C ALA A 25 15.48 -5.72 -18.56
N ALA A 26 14.46 -4.99 -19.03
CA ALA A 26 14.48 -3.53 -18.98
C ALA A 26 14.55 -3.08 -17.50
N PRO A 27 15.39 -2.11 -17.13
CA PRO A 27 15.35 -1.55 -15.80
C PRO A 27 14.03 -0.80 -15.64
N ALA A 28 13.14 -1.31 -14.79
CA ALA A 28 12.00 -0.55 -14.33
C ALA A 28 12.54 0.67 -13.58
N THR A 29 12.52 1.85 -14.21
CA THR A 29 12.75 3.11 -13.52
C THR A 29 11.63 3.25 -12.49
N ALA A 30 11.93 2.94 -11.24
CA ALA A 30 11.05 3.21 -10.12
C ALA A 30 10.86 4.72 -10.06
N LEU A 31 9.75 5.21 -10.64
CA LEU A 31 9.26 6.56 -10.39
C LEU A 31 9.11 6.67 -8.88
N ALA A 32 9.93 7.51 -8.26
CA ALA A 32 9.91 7.74 -6.83
C ALA A 32 8.45 7.90 -6.37
N ASP A 33 8.06 7.08 -5.38
CA ASP A 33 6.69 6.99 -4.88
C ASP A 33 6.32 8.31 -4.19
N ASN A 34 5.70 9.20 -4.97
CA ASN A 34 5.42 10.59 -4.64
C ASN A 34 4.41 10.80 -3.49
N ALA A 35 4.00 9.73 -2.80
CA ALA A 35 3.39 9.84 -1.48
C ALA A 35 4.37 10.38 -0.42
N MET A 36 5.69 10.36 -0.69
CA MET A 36 6.71 10.98 0.18
C MET A 36 6.47 12.46 0.48
N ARG A 37 5.71 13.18 -0.37
CA ARG A 37 5.29 14.57 -0.10
C ARG A 37 4.44 14.72 1.16
N PHE A 38 3.89 13.61 1.66
CA PHE A 38 3.10 13.56 2.88
C PHE A 38 3.87 13.02 4.08
N ASP A 39 5.15 12.69 3.95
CA ASP A 39 5.97 12.15 5.03
C ASP A 39 6.16 13.13 6.18
N GLY A 40 6.18 12.60 7.40
CA GLY A 40 6.35 13.37 8.62
C GLY A 40 5.34 13.01 9.70
N THR A 41 5.41 13.74 10.81
CA THR A 41 4.49 13.59 11.93
C THR A 41 3.28 14.51 11.76
N TRP A 42 2.11 13.98 12.04
CA TRP A 42 0.83 14.68 11.92
C TRP A 42 0.12 14.69 13.26
N SER A 43 -0.42 15.84 13.65
CA SER A 43 -1.33 15.97 14.79
C SER A 43 -2.76 15.84 14.27
N VAL A 44 -3.52 14.90 14.83
CA VAL A 44 -4.89 14.57 14.44
C VAL A 44 -5.83 14.93 15.58
N ARG A 45 -6.98 15.52 15.24
CA ARG A 45 -8.13 15.72 16.12
C ARG A 45 -9.36 15.07 15.50
N THR A 46 -10.13 14.34 16.31
CA THR A 46 -11.43 13.78 15.89
C THR A 46 -12.58 14.53 16.55
N SER A 47 -13.71 14.57 15.86
CA SER A 47 -15.00 14.97 16.37
C SER A 47 -15.94 13.77 16.31
N ALA A 48 -16.55 13.40 17.43
CA ALA A 48 -17.64 12.42 17.45
C ALA A 48 -18.98 13.13 17.23
N GLU A 49 -19.73 12.71 16.21
CA GLU A 49 -20.95 13.37 15.77
C GLU A 49 -22.18 12.49 15.95
N THR A 50 -22.03 11.17 15.75
CA THR A 50 -23.11 10.18 15.91
C THR A 50 -22.69 9.07 16.87
N GLY A 51 -23.65 8.61 17.69
CA GLY A 51 -23.49 7.50 18.64
C GLY A 51 -23.10 7.93 20.05
N SER A 52 -23.06 6.98 20.99
CA SER A 52 -22.75 7.20 22.41
C SER A 52 -21.25 7.14 22.74
N CYS A 53 -20.42 7.06 21.71
CA CYS A 53 -18.98 6.78 21.77
C CYS A 53 -18.20 8.00 22.28
N GLY A 54 -18.77 9.19 22.06
CA GLY A 54 -18.72 10.33 22.97
C GLY A 54 -17.34 10.90 23.30
N LYS A 55 -16.31 10.64 22.50
CA LYS A 55 -14.96 11.14 22.78
C LYS A 55 -14.28 11.65 21.52
N ASN A 56 -13.83 12.89 21.61
CA ASN A 56 -12.86 13.46 20.70
C ASN A 56 -11.47 12.99 21.15
N TYR A 57 -10.62 12.66 20.19
CA TYR A 57 -9.26 12.22 20.44
C TYR A 57 -8.30 13.17 19.75
N ASP A 58 -7.26 13.56 20.50
CA ASP A 58 -6.08 14.20 19.94
C ASP A 58 -4.92 13.19 20.02
N PHE A 59 -4.29 12.91 18.87
CA PHE A 59 -3.17 11.97 18.80
C PHE A 59 -2.24 12.30 17.65
N LYS A 60 -1.10 11.61 17.60
CA LYS A 60 -0.12 11.75 16.52
C LYS A 60 -0.10 10.52 15.62
N LEU A 61 0.10 10.77 14.33
CA LEU A 61 0.39 9.77 13.32
C LEU A 61 1.75 10.06 12.68
N ASN A 62 2.43 9.03 12.21
CA ASN A 62 3.61 9.18 11.39
C ASN A 62 3.35 8.62 9.99
N VAL A 63 3.69 9.40 8.97
CA VAL A 63 3.61 9.03 7.56
C VAL A 63 5.02 8.80 7.01
N LYS A 64 5.22 7.67 6.33
CA LYS A 64 6.47 7.35 5.64
C LYS A 64 6.19 6.58 4.36
N GLY A 65 6.56 7.14 3.21
CA GLY A 65 6.26 6.58 1.89
C GLY A 65 4.76 6.32 1.69
N GLY A 66 3.91 7.21 2.21
CA GLY A 66 2.45 7.04 2.19
C GLY A 66 1.88 6.04 3.21
N LYS A 67 2.70 5.22 3.88
CA LYS A 67 2.24 4.35 4.97
C LYS A 67 2.02 5.17 6.23
N VAL A 68 0.87 4.99 6.87
CA VAL A 68 0.54 5.65 8.14
C VAL A 68 0.75 4.68 9.30
N THR A 69 1.30 5.21 10.40
CA THR A 69 1.51 4.49 11.66
C THR A 69 1.04 5.34 12.83
N TYR A 70 0.54 4.70 13.87
CA TYR A 70 0.18 5.40 15.11
C TYR A 70 1.46 5.84 15.84
N ALA A 71 1.50 7.10 16.29
CA ALA A 71 2.65 7.70 16.96
C ALA A 71 2.28 8.19 18.38
N GLY A 72 1.44 7.42 19.08
CA GLY A 72 1.08 7.64 20.47
C GLY A 72 1.46 6.45 21.36
N TYR A 73 1.11 6.55 22.65
CA TYR A 73 1.46 5.54 23.65
C TYR A 73 0.56 4.28 23.62
N TRP A 74 -0.67 4.41 23.11
CA TRP A 74 -1.63 3.30 23.05
C TRP A 74 -1.25 2.27 21.98
N PRO A 75 -1.51 0.97 22.21
CA PRO A 75 -1.24 -0.09 21.25
C PRO A 75 -2.28 -0.11 20.12
N VAL A 76 -2.30 0.94 19.31
CA VAL A 76 -3.21 1.09 18.16
C VAL A 76 -2.53 0.50 16.93
N ASN A 77 -3.21 -0.43 16.28
CA ASN A 77 -2.81 -0.92 14.97
C ASN A 77 -3.39 -0.01 13.89
N ALA A 78 -2.54 0.46 12.97
CA ALA A 78 -2.95 1.25 11.82
C ALA A 78 -2.65 0.48 10.53
N ALA A 79 -3.65 0.34 9.67
CA ALA A 79 -3.55 -0.21 8.34
C ALA A 79 -4.03 0.81 7.30
N GLY A 80 -3.42 0.81 6.12
CA GLY A 80 -3.71 1.78 5.05
C GLY A 80 -2.71 2.92 5.01
N GLY A 81 -3.13 4.06 4.45
CA GLY A 81 -2.22 5.16 4.18
C GLY A 81 -2.79 6.31 3.36
N ILE A 82 -1.87 7.10 2.82
CA ILE A 82 -2.12 8.25 1.94
C ILE A 82 -1.61 7.89 0.55
N SER A 83 -2.48 7.99 -0.45
CA SER A 83 -2.10 7.78 -1.85
C SER A 83 -1.26 8.95 -2.39
N LYS A 84 -0.63 8.75 -3.54
CA LYS A 84 0.14 9.80 -4.25
C LYS A 84 -0.67 11.08 -4.52
N VAL A 85 -1.97 10.94 -4.75
CA VAL A 85 -2.89 12.04 -5.02
C VAL A 85 -3.55 12.61 -3.76
N GLY A 86 -3.15 12.13 -2.57
CA GLY A 86 -3.65 12.63 -1.28
C GLY A 86 -4.88 11.92 -0.74
N ILE A 87 -5.36 10.83 -1.36
CA ILE A 87 -6.50 10.08 -0.83
C ILE A 87 -6.06 9.31 0.41
N VAL A 88 -6.71 9.57 1.54
CA VAL A 88 -6.51 8.89 2.81
C VAL A 88 -7.52 7.76 2.93
N LYS A 89 -7.03 6.54 3.20
CA LYS A 89 -7.85 5.38 3.56
C LYS A 89 -7.15 4.59 4.63
N MET A 90 -7.77 4.48 5.81
CA MET A 90 -7.18 3.79 6.94
C MET A 90 -8.19 2.96 7.72
N THR A 91 -7.66 1.96 8.41
CA THR A 91 -8.34 1.24 9.48
C THR A 91 -7.47 1.31 10.73
N LEU A 92 -8.05 1.77 11.83
CA LEU A 92 -7.44 1.80 13.15
C LEU A 92 -8.12 0.74 14.03
N SER A 93 -7.35 -0.05 14.78
CA SER A 93 -7.92 -1.01 15.73
C SER A 93 -7.19 -1.04 17.07
N HIS A 94 -7.96 -1.21 18.13
CA HIS A 94 -7.49 -1.23 19.52
C HIS A 94 -8.49 -1.97 20.41
N ASN A 95 -8.04 -2.93 21.22
CA ASN A 95 -8.86 -3.71 22.17
C ASN A 95 -10.17 -4.25 21.57
N GLY A 96 -10.13 -4.79 20.35
CA GLY A 96 -11.30 -5.32 19.64
C GLY A 96 -12.16 -4.26 18.93
N GLY A 97 -11.99 -2.97 19.24
CA GLY A 97 -12.61 -1.87 18.51
C GLY A 97 -11.94 -1.63 17.15
N LYS A 98 -12.73 -1.15 16.19
CA LYS A 98 -12.28 -0.87 14.82
C LYS A 98 -12.89 0.43 14.30
N VAL A 99 -12.05 1.34 13.82
CA VAL A 99 -12.46 2.58 13.16
C VAL A 99 -11.93 2.56 11.73
N VAL A 100 -12.78 2.92 10.76
CA VAL A 100 -12.38 3.20 9.39
C VAL A 100 -12.35 4.70 9.21
N ALA A 101 -11.29 5.23 8.59
CA ALA A 101 -11.14 6.64 8.30
C ALA A 101 -10.84 6.87 6.83
N THR A 102 -11.50 7.85 6.23
CA THR A 102 -11.30 8.29 4.85
C THR A 102 -11.14 9.79 4.79
N GLY A 103 -10.43 10.30 3.79
CA GLY A 103 -10.28 11.74 3.61
C GLY A 103 -9.31 12.13 2.52
N LEU A 104 -8.89 13.38 2.55
CA LEU A 104 -7.94 13.97 1.61
C LEU A 104 -6.82 14.70 2.36
N ALA A 105 -5.62 14.62 1.82
CA ALA A 105 -4.43 15.32 2.28
C ALA A 105 -3.93 16.28 1.19
N GLU A 106 -3.78 17.55 1.57
CA GLU A 106 -3.34 18.63 0.71
C GLU A 106 -2.30 19.48 1.44
N GLY A 107 -1.06 19.44 0.95
CA GLY A 107 0.07 20.11 1.60
C GLY A 107 0.29 19.56 3.01
N ASP A 108 0.12 20.43 4.02
CA ASP A 108 0.34 20.14 5.43
C ASP A 108 -0.96 19.97 6.22
N GLN A 109 -2.08 19.82 5.51
CA GLN A 109 -3.40 19.62 6.11
C GLN A 109 -4.06 18.37 5.53
N ALA A 110 -4.88 17.73 6.34
CA ALA A 110 -5.72 16.61 5.90
C ALA A 110 -7.01 16.59 6.71
N SER A 111 -8.09 16.11 6.11
CA SER A 111 -9.38 15.98 6.78
C SER A 111 -10.27 14.95 6.12
N GLY A 112 -11.29 14.52 6.86
CA GLY A 112 -12.35 13.69 6.33
C GLY A 112 -13.20 13.10 7.44
N ASP A 113 -13.70 11.90 7.21
CA ASP A 113 -14.68 11.25 8.06
C ASP A 113 -14.14 9.93 8.61
N TRP A 114 -14.70 9.52 9.74
CA TRP A 114 -14.45 8.23 10.35
C TRP A 114 -15.76 7.56 10.76
N SER A 115 -15.75 6.23 10.79
CA SER A 115 -16.86 5.42 11.29
C SER A 115 -16.37 4.18 12.03
N SER A 116 -17.14 3.74 13.01
CA SER A 116 -16.94 2.48 13.74
C SER A 116 -18.22 1.66 13.64
N PRO A 117 -18.20 0.42 13.11
CA PRO A 117 -19.41 -0.39 13.00
C PRO A 117 -19.99 -0.78 14.35
N GLU A 118 -19.16 -0.89 15.39
CA GLU A 118 -19.57 -1.25 16.75
C GLU A 118 -18.87 -0.28 17.73
N PRO A 119 -19.60 0.50 18.56
CA PRO A 119 -21.06 0.55 18.73
C PRO A 119 -21.79 1.50 17.74
N ASN A 120 -21.49 1.44 16.44
CA ASN A 120 -22.08 2.29 15.39
C ASN A 120 -21.90 3.80 15.63
N CYS A 121 -20.65 4.25 15.49
CA CYS A 121 -20.22 5.63 15.71
C CYS A 121 -19.76 6.26 14.39
N SER A 122 -19.87 7.58 14.28
CA SER A 122 -19.19 8.31 13.21
C SER A 122 -18.90 9.75 13.59
N GLY A 123 -18.06 10.38 12.79
CA GLY A 123 -17.87 11.83 12.78
C GLY A 123 -16.71 12.22 11.88
N SER A 124 -16.20 13.44 12.08
CA SER A 124 -15.12 14.00 11.27
C SER A 124 -13.76 13.96 11.97
N TRP A 125 -12.70 14.16 11.20
CA TRP A 125 -11.35 14.37 11.69
C TRP A 125 -10.62 15.43 10.87
N PHE A 126 -9.69 16.11 11.54
CA PHE A 126 -8.76 17.05 10.94
C PHE A 126 -7.34 16.73 11.41
N ALA A 127 -6.37 16.93 10.53
CA ALA A 127 -4.97 16.75 10.83
C ALA A 127 -4.12 17.87 10.22
N LYS A 128 -3.07 18.23 10.95
CA LYS A 128 -2.04 19.16 10.49
C LYS A 128 -0.67 18.56 10.72
N ARG A 129 0.24 18.74 9.75
CA ARG A 129 1.65 18.36 9.93
C ARG A 129 2.25 19.16 11.09
N ALA A 130 2.93 18.45 11.99
CA ALA A 130 3.53 19.02 13.20
C ALA A 130 4.84 19.76 12.91
#